data_AF-A0AAN3ZKF2-F1
#
_entry.id   AF-A0AAN3ZKF2-F1
#
_cell.length_a   1.000
_cell.length_b   1.000
_cell.length_c   1.000
_cell.angle_alpha   90.00
_cell.angle_beta   90.00
_cell.angle_gamma   90.00
#
_symmetry.space_group_name_H-M   'P 1'
#
loop_
_entity.id
_entity.type
_entity.pdbx_description
1 polymer ?
#
loop_
_entity_poly.entity_id
_entity_poly.type
_entity_poly.pdbx_seq_one_letter_code
_entity_poly.pdbx_strand_id
1 'polypeptide(L)' 'MPIIAPISRDERRLMQKAIHKTHDKNYARRLTAMLMLHRGDRVSDVARTL' A
#
# COMPACT_ATOMS: atom_id res chain seq x y z
N MET A 1 -15.98 4.69 -2.42
CA MET A 1 -15.65 5.48 -1.22
C MET A 1 -14.18 5.28 -0.92
N PRO A 2 -13.35 6.33 -0.88
CA PRO A 2 -11.96 6.19 -0.49
C PRO A 2 -11.91 5.78 0.98
N ILE A 3 -11.35 4.59 1.25
CA ILE A 3 -11.23 4.06 2.62
C ILE A 3 -10.15 4.80 3.39
N ILE A 4 -9.14 5.30 2.67
CA ILE A 4 -8.00 6.03 3.22
C ILE A 4 -7.85 7.39 2.56
N ALA A 5 -7.21 8.30 3.30
CA ALA A 5 -6.97 9.66 2.83
C ALA A 5 -6.19 9.67 1.49
N PRO A 6 -6.39 10.71 0.67
CA PRO A 6 -5.58 10.90 -0.54
C PRO A 6 -4.09 10.95 -0.18
N ILE A 7 -3.31 10.01 -0.71
CA ILE A 7 -1.86 10.00 -0.56
C ILE A 7 -1.28 10.90 -1.65
N SER A 8 -0.32 11.77 -1.30
CA SER A 8 0.37 12.59 -2.31
C SER A 8 1.16 11.71 -3.29
N ARG A 9 1.50 12.26 -4.46
CA ARG A 9 2.29 11.50 -5.46
C ARG A 9 3.68 11.16 -4.93
N ASP A 10 4.28 12.04 -4.14
CA ASP A 10 5.62 11.86 -3.60
C ASP A 10 5.65 10.78 -2.52
N GLU A 11 4.66 10.78 -1.62
CA GLU A 11 4.51 9.72 -0.62
C GLU A 11 4.30 8.35 -1.28
N ARG A 12 3.44 8.24 -2.31
CA ARG A 12 3.31 6.99 -3.07
C ARG A 12 4.64 6.51 -3.65
N ARG A 13 5.45 7.42 -4.19
CA ARG A 13 6.75 7.08 -4.78
C ARG A 13 7.73 6.61 -3.71
N LEU A 14 7.72 7.24 -2.53
CA LEU A 14 8.53 6.82 -1.39
C LEU A 14 8.12 5.44 -0.89
N MET A 15 6.82 5.16 -0.76
CA MET A 15 6.32 3.85 -0.36
C MET A 15 6.71 2.77 -1.37
N GLN A 16 6.58 3.02 -2.67
CA GLN A 16 7.02 2.08 -3.71
C GLN A 16 8.52 1.82 -3.63
N LYS A 17 9.34 2.85 -3.42
CA LYS A 17 10.78 2.71 -3.22
C LYS A 17 11.09 1.90 -1.95
N ALA A 18 10.36 2.13 -0.87
CA ALA A 18 10.50 1.39 0.38
C ALA A 18 10.16 -0.10 0.21
N ILE A 19 9.08 -0.43 -0.51
CA ILE A 19 8.71 -1.82 -0.84
C ILE A 19 9.84 -2.56 -1.56
N HIS A 20 10.48 -1.92 -2.54
CA HIS A 20 11.57 -2.55 -3.30
C HIS A 20 12.89 -2.66 -2.53
N LYS A 21 13.10 -1.80 -1.51
CA LYS A 21 14.35 -1.75 -0.74
C LYS A 21 14.30 -2.52 0.57
N THR A 22 13.11 -2.69 1.16
CA THR A 22 12.97 -3.32 2.47
C THR A 22 13.23 -4.81 2.37
N HIS A 23 13.99 -5.34 3.34
CA HIS A 23 14.13 -6.79 3.51
C HIS A 23 12.99 -7.38 4.35
N ASP A 24 12.31 -6.54 5.15
CA ASP A 24 11.14 -6.94 5.92
C ASP A 24 9.93 -7.11 5.00
N LYS A 25 9.56 -8.38 4.80
CA LYS A 25 8.43 -8.80 3.97
C LYS A 25 7.09 -8.35 4.56
N ASN A 26 6.94 -8.28 5.89
CA ASN A 26 5.71 -7.83 6.53
C ASN A 26 5.54 -6.32 6.34
N TYR A 27 6.63 -5.56 6.42
CA TYR A 27 6.61 -4.13 6.12
C TYR A 27 6.25 -3.86 4.65
N ALA A 28 6.84 -4.61 3.71
CA ALA A 28 6.48 -4.52 2.28
C ALA A 28 5.00 -4.84 2.02
N ARG A 29 4.46 -5.90 2.65
CA ARG A 29 3.05 -6.30 2.55
C ARG A 29 2.12 -5.18 3.03
N ARG A 30 2.41 -4.56 4.19
CA ARG A 30 1.61 -3.44 4.74
C ARG A 30 1.60 -2.23 3.82
N LEU A 31 2.76 -1.84 3.27
CA LEU A 31 2.84 -0.72 2.33
C LEU A 31 2.08 -1.01 1.03
N THR A 32 2.11 -2.26 0.56
CA THR A 32 1.37 -2.69 -0.63
C THR A 32 -0.14 -2.63 -0.38
N ALA A 33 -0.59 -3.10 0.78
CA ALA A 33 -1.99 -3.00 1.20
C ALA A 33 -2.49 -1.54 1.25
N MET A 34 -1.71 -0.62 1.81
CA MET A 34 -2.05 0.81 1.79
C MET A 34 -2.17 1.35 0.36
N LEU A 35 -1.28 0.97 -0.55
CA LEU A 35 -1.35 1.40 -1.95
C LEU A 35 -2.58 0.85 -2.69
N MET A 36 -2.98 -0.39 -2.39
CA MET A 36 -4.20 -1.01 -2.96
C MET A 36 -5.47 -0.31 -2.46
N LEU A 37 -5.58 -0.10 -1.14
CA LEU A 37 -6.72 0.64 -0.55
C LEU A 37 -6.83 2.07 -1.11
N HIS A 38 -5.69 2.71 -1.38
CA HIS A 38 -5.66 4.05 -1.96
C HIS A 38 -6.18 4.06 -3.41
N ARG A 39 -5.91 3.00 -4.18
CA ARG A 39 -6.42 2.83 -5.55
C ARG A 39 -7.91 2.51 -5.61
N GLY A 40 -8.53 2.19 -4.48
CA GLY A 40 -9.94 1.84 -4.39
C GLY A 40 -10.22 0.34 -4.37
N ASP A 41 -9.18 -0.50 -4.20
CA ASP A 41 -9.36 -1.94 -4.01
C ASP A 41 -10.15 -2.22 -2.71
N ARG A 42 -10.92 -3.31 -2.69
CA ARG A 42 -11.73 -3.67 -1.53
C ARG A 42 -10.83 -4.24 -0.44
N VAL A 43 -11.22 -4.04 0.82
CA VAL A 43 -10.52 -4.62 1.99
C VAL A 43 -10.41 -6.14 1.87
N SER A 44 -11.41 -6.81 1.30
CA SER A 44 -11.39 -8.26 1.05
C SER A 44 -10.29 -8.68 0.08
N ASP A 45 -10.03 -7.88 -0.96
CA ASP A 45 -9.01 -8.17 -1.97
C ASP A 45 -7.62 -7.93 -1.41
N VAL A 46 -7.48 -6.88 -0.60
CA VAL A 46 -6.26 -6.58 0.15
C VAL A 46 -5.96 -7.65 1.21
N ALA A 47 -6.97 -8.15 1.91
CA ALA A 47 -6.80 -9.21 2.90
C ALA A 47 -6.30 -10.53 2.28
N ARG A 48 -6.55 -10.77 0.99
CA ARG A 48 -6.06 -11.95 0.27
C ARG A 48 -4.56 -11.87 -0.06
N THR A 49 -3.98 -10.68 -0.12
CA THR A 49 -2.56 -10.46 -0.42
C THR A 49 -1.69 -10.30 0.84
N LEU A 50 -2.33 -10.08 2.00
CA LEU A 50 -1.70 -10.00 3.33
C LEU A 50 -1.47 -11.35 3.97
#